data_AF-J9F798-F1
#
_entry.id   AF-J9F798-F1
#
_cell.length_a   1.000
_cell.length_b   1.000
_cell.length_c   1.000
_cell.angle_alpha   90.00
_cell.angle_beta   90.00
_cell.angle_gamma   90.00
#
_symmetry.space_group_name_H-M   'P 1'
#
loop_
_entity.id
_entity.type
_entity.pdbx_description
1 polymer ?
#
loop_
_entity_poly.entity_id
_entity_poly.type
_entity_poly.pdbx_seq_one_letter_code
_entity_poly.pdbx_strand_id
1 'polypeptide(L)'
;GSTANLAIILVDARTGVITQTRRHTYLVSLLGIKHVVLAVNKMDLLDFDKATFDKIVSDYKQFVEPLNIPDVVCIPLSALDGDNVVEKSKRTPWYNGKSLLDFLENVPIDLDRNYD
;
A
#
# COMPACT_ATOMS: atom_id res chain seq x y z
N GLY A 1 3.29 -24.37 4.92
CA GLY A 1 2.29 -23.35 5.31
C GLY A 1 2.68 -22.04 4.67
N SER A 2 1.73 -21.23 4.22
CA SER A 2 2.05 -19.93 3.61
C SER A 2 2.65 -19.00 4.68
N THR A 3 3.91 -18.59 4.50
CA THR A 3 4.69 -17.76 5.45
C THR A 3 4.79 -16.31 4.99
N ALA A 4 3.69 -15.71 4.53
CA ALA A 4 3.71 -14.32 4.10
C ALA A 4 3.68 -13.39 5.33
N ASN A 5 4.70 -12.55 5.49
CA ASN A 5 4.76 -11.53 6.55
C ASN A 5 4.19 -10.17 6.11
N LEU A 6 4.06 -9.95 4.80
CA LEU A 6 3.58 -8.71 4.21
C LEU A 6 2.72 -9.00 2.97
N ALA A 7 1.69 -8.19 2.74
CA ALA A 7 0.89 -8.22 1.53
C ALA A 7 0.91 -6.88 0.80
N ILE A 8 1.02 -6.93 -0.54
CA ILE A 8 0.86 -5.75 -1.39
C ILE A 8 -0.54 -5.80 -2.02
N ILE A 9 -1.33 -4.78 -1.77
CA ILE A 9 -2.65 -4.56 -2.36
C ILE A 9 -2.52 -3.48 -3.42
N LEU A 10 -2.67 -3.87 -4.69
CA LEU A 10 -2.59 -2.96 -5.83
C LEU A 10 -3.97 -2.33 -6.11
N VAL A 11 -4.01 -1.01 -6.26
CA VAL A 11 -5.20 -0.24 -6.62
C VAL A 11 -4.89 0.61 -7.85
N ASP A 12 -5.81 0.64 -8.82
CA ASP A 12 -5.77 1.59 -9.95
C ASP A 12 -6.33 2.93 -9.46
N ALA A 13 -5.53 4.00 -9.55
CA ALA A 13 -5.90 5.33 -9.07
C ALA A 13 -7.18 5.88 -9.71
N ARG A 14 -7.52 5.44 -10.92
CA ARG A 14 -8.73 5.89 -11.63
C ARG A 14 -10.01 5.28 -11.06
N THR A 15 -9.90 4.08 -10.49
CA THR A 15 -11.06 3.35 -9.95
C THR A 15 -11.13 3.37 -8.43
N GLY A 16 -10.00 3.62 -7.76
CA GLY A 16 -9.92 3.59 -6.30
C GLY A 16 -10.24 2.22 -5.71
N VAL A 17 -10.76 2.22 -4.48
CA VAL A 17 -11.05 0.98 -3.72
C VAL A 17 -12.30 0.30 -4.26
N ILE A 18 -12.11 -0.81 -4.97
CA ILE A 18 -13.20 -1.63 -5.52
C ILE A 18 -13.46 -2.90 -4.71
N THR A 19 -14.54 -3.62 -5.03
CA THR A 19 -14.90 -4.90 -4.38
C THR A 19 -13.75 -5.90 -4.38
N GLN A 20 -12.95 -5.95 -5.46
CA GLN A 20 -11.78 -6.82 -5.53
C GLN A 20 -10.72 -6.43 -4.49
N THR A 21 -10.39 -5.15 -4.36
CA THR A 21 -9.45 -4.63 -3.35
C THR A 21 -9.88 -5.03 -1.94
N ARG A 22 -11.18 -4.87 -1.64
CA ARG A 22 -11.78 -5.26 -0.35
C ARG A 22 -11.68 -6.76 -0.11
N ARG A 23 -12.03 -7.58 -1.11
CA ARG A 23 -11.97 -9.05 -1.01
C ARG A 23 -10.55 -9.54 -0.75
N HIS A 24 -9.55 -9.01 -1.47
CA HIS A 24 -8.15 -9.42 -1.27
C HIS A 24 -7.63 -9.00 0.11
N THR A 25 -7.96 -7.79 0.54
CA THR A 25 -7.57 -7.30 1.86
C THR A 25 -8.22 -8.12 2.99
N TYR A 26 -9.48 -8.54 2.82
CA TYR A 26 -10.13 -9.45 3.76
C TYR A 26 -9.46 -10.84 3.81
N LEU A 27 -9.03 -11.38 2.68
CA LEU A 27 -8.27 -12.63 2.67
C LEU A 27 -6.92 -12.47 3.39
N VAL A 28 -6.25 -11.34 3.20
CA VAL A 28 -4.99 -10.99 3.88
C VAL A 28 -5.19 -10.95 5.40
N SER A 29 -6.28 -10.35 5.90
CA SER A 29 -6.57 -10.34 7.34
C SER A 29 -6.86 -11.74 7.88
N LEU A 30 -7.58 -12.59 7.13
CA LEU A 30 -7.82 -13.98 7.52
C LEU A 30 -6.54 -14.83 7.60
N LEU A 31 -5.50 -14.46 6.84
CA LEU A 31 -4.19 -15.11 6.88
C LEU A 31 -3.31 -14.59 8.04
N GLY A 32 -3.80 -13.62 8.83
CA GLY A 32 -3.06 -13.05 9.96
C GLY A 32 -1.91 -12.12 9.54
N ILE A 33 -1.90 -11.66 8.29
CA ILE A 33 -0.87 -10.73 7.79
C ILE A 33 -1.18 -9.34 8.33
N LYS A 34 -0.27 -8.80 9.13
CA LYS A 34 -0.44 -7.51 9.81
C LYS A 34 0.12 -6.33 9.02
N HIS A 35 1.07 -6.58 8.13
CA HIS A 35 1.74 -5.55 7.31
C HIS A 35 1.15 -5.52 5.90
N VAL A 36 0.57 -4.39 5.53
CA VAL A 36 -0.04 -4.20 4.21
C VAL A 36 0.51 -2.96 3.53
N VAL A 37 0.90 -3.11 2.27
CA VAL A 37 1.22 -1.98 1.38
C VAL A 37 0.07 -1.77 0.42
N LEU A 38 -0.58 -0.61 0.50
CA LEU A 38 -1.50 -0.14 -0.53
C LEU A 38 -0.71 0.57 -1.63
N ALA A 39 -0.47 -0.13 -2.73
CA ALA A 39 0.16 0.43 -3.92
C ALA A 39 -0.89 1.10 -4.82
N VAL A 40 -0.97 2.44 -4.77
CA VAL A 40 -1.88 3.21 -5.62
C VAL A 40 -1.19 3.49 -6.95
N ASN A 41 -1.46 2.65 -7.93
CA ASN A 41 -0.81 2.63 -9.24
C ASN A 41 -1.55 3.49 -10.27
N LYS A 42 -0.86 3.84 -11.36
CA LYS A 42 -1.34 4.69 -12.46
C LYS A 42 -1.62 6.14 -12.06
N MET A 43 -0.89 6.64 -11.06
CA MET A 43 -0.99 8.04 -10.63
C MET A 43 -0.56 9.02 -11.72
N ASP A 44 0.26 8.58 -12.69
CA ASP A 44 0.66 9.34 -13.88
C ASP A 44 -0.55 9.79 -14.72
N LEU A 45 -1.59 8.96 -14.83
CA LEU A 45 -2.80 9.28 -15.58
C LEU A 45 -3.66 10.36 -14.92
N LEU A 46 -3.33 10.72 -13.67
CA LEU A 46 -4.01 11.74 -12.88
C LEU A 46 -3.01 12.82 -12.42
N ASP A 47 -1.89 12.97 -13.14
CA ASP A 47 -0.83 13.96 -12.87
C ASP A 47 -0.32 13.96 -11.42
N PHE A 48 -0.31 12.78 -10.79
CA PHE A 48 0.05 12.63 -9.38
C PHE A 48 -0.75 13.53 -8.43
N ASP A 49 -2.04 13.70 -8.71
CA ASP A 49 -2.96 14.49 -7.88
C ASP A 49 -3.02 13.94 -6.44
N LYS A 50 -2.59 14.79 -5.50
CA LYS A 50 -2.56 14.46 -4.07
C LYS A 50 -3.96 14.20 -3.53
N ALA A 51 -4.97 14.96 -3.98
CA ALA A 51 -6.32 14.84 -3.45
C ALA A 51 -6.94 13.48 -3.79
N THR A 52 -6.71 12.98 -5.01
CA THR A 52 -7.13 11.63 -5.42
C THR A 52 -6.44 10.55 -4.59
N PHE A 53 -5.13 10.66 -4.40
CA PHE A 53 -4.39 9.73 -3.54
C PHE A 53 -4.95 9.74 -2.11
N ASP A 54 -5.08 10.91 -1.50
CA ASP A 54 -5.59 11.06 -0.13
C ASP A 54 -6.99 10.47 0.03
N LYS A 55 -7.87 10.67 -0.97
CA LYS A 55 -9.21 10.09 -0.99
C LYS A 55 -9.16 8.56 -0.99
N ILE A 56 -8.36 7.95 -1.88
CA ILE A 56 -8.20 6.49 -1.96
C ILE A 56 -7.64 5.94 -0.63
N VAL A 57 -6.66 6.63 -0.04
CA VAL A 57 -6.09 6.27 1.26
C VAL A 57 -7.14 6.33 2.35
N SER A 58 -7.97 7.38 2.39
CA SER A 58 -9.05 7.51 3.36
C SER A 58 -10.08 6.38 3.22
N ASP A 59 -10.56 6.12 1.99
CA ASP A 59 -11.52 5.06 1.70
C ASP A 59 -10.98 3.68 2.09
N TYR A 60 -9.68 3.45 1.86
CA TYR A 60 -9.04 2.19 2.23
C TYR A 60 -8.87 2.05 3.74
N LYS A 61 -8.39 3.10 4.43
CA LYS A 61 -8.21 3.12 5.89
C LYS A 61 -9.53 2.86 6.62
N GLN A 62 -10.62 3.49 6.17
CA GLN A 62 -11.95 3.24 6.73
C GLN A 62 -12.39 1.78 6.55
N PHE A 63 -12.05 1.16 5.42
CA PHE A 63 -12.39 -0.24 5.16
C PHE A 63 -11.58 -1.23 6.02
N VAL A 64 -10.30 -0.95 6.29
CA VAL A 64 -9.41 -1.86 7.03
C VAL A 64 -9.45 -1.70 8.54
N GLU A 65 -9.95 -0.57 9.05
CA GLU A 65 -10.15 -0.33 10.48
C GLU A 65 -10.83 -1.50 11.22
N PRO A 66 -11.97 -2.06 10.75
CA PRO A 66 -12.60 -3.22 11.40
C PRO A 66 -11.86 -4.55 11.21
N LEU A 67 -10.86 -4.61 10.31
CA LEU A 67 -10.13 -5.85 9.99
C LEU A 67 -8.89 -6.08 10.86
N ASN A 68 -8.60 -5.15 11.79
CA ASN A 68 -7.46 -5.21 12.70
C ASN A 68 -6.11 -5.40 11.97
N ILE A 69 -5.92 -4.67 10.87
CA ILE A 69 -4.65 -4.57 10.14
C ILE A 69 -3.95 -3.29 10.63
N PRO A 70 -3.00 -3.36 11.58
CA PRO A 70 -2.47 -2.20 12.26
C PRO A 70 -1.48 -1.39 11.41
N ASP A 71 -0.80 -2.05 10.47
CA ASP A 71 0.27 -1.43 9.69
C ASP A 71 -0.12 -1.40 8.20
N VAL A 72 -0.56 -0.22 7.77
CA VAL A 72 -0.93 0.05 6.38
C VAL A 72 -0.09 1.21 5.85
N VAL A 73 0.80 0.91 4.93
CA VAL A 73 1.63 1.89 4.22
C VAL A 73 1.05 2.12 2.83
N CYS A 74 0.75 3.37 2.50
CA CYS A 74 0.21 3.73 1.18
C CYS A 74 1.28 4.41 0.35
N ILE A 75 1.49 3.92 -0.88
CA ILE A 75 2.53 4.42 -1.79
C ILE A 75 1.86 4.84 -3.11
N PRO A 76 1.93 6.13 -3.50
CA PRO A 76 1.52 6.57 -4.83
C PRO A 76 2.59 6.18 -5.83
N LEU A 77 2.26 5.45 -6.89
CA LEU A 77 3.27 5.01 -7.86
C LEU A 77 2.73 4.98 -9.30
N SER A 78 3.67 4.94 -10.25
CA SER A 78 3.41 4.53 -11.61
C SER A 78 4.34 3.36 -11.95
N ALA A 79 3.76 2.18 -12.19
CA ALA A 79 4.52 1.04 -12.66
C ALA A 79 5.03 1.23 -14.10
N LEU A 80 4.38 2.07 -14.89
CA LEU A 80 4.75 2.35 -16.28
C LEU A 80 5.97 3.29 -16.33
N ASP A 81 5.92 4.38 -15.57
CA ASP A 81 6.98 5.40 -15.57
C ASP A 81 8.08 5.12 -14.53
N GLY A 82 7.87 4.14 -13.64
CA GLY A 82 8.80 3.76 -12.58
C GLY A 82 8.75 4.64 -11.32
N ASP A 83 7.89 5.66 -11.31
CA ASP A 83 7.72 6.61 -10.20
C ASP A 83 7.36 5.89 -8.89
N ASN A 84 8.18 6.09 -7.84
CA ASN A 84 8.03 5.49 -6.50
C ASN A 84 8.06 3.94 -6.49
N VAL A 85 8.50 3.29 -7.57
CA VAL A 85 8.67 1.82 -7.60
C VAL A 85 10.03 1.45 -7.02
N VAL A 86 11.11 1.88 -7.67
CA VAL A 86 12.50 1.63 -7.23
C VAL A 86 13.03 2.85 -6.51
N GLU A 87 12.92 4.01 -7.14
CA GLU A 87 13.39 5.28 -6.61
C GLU A 87 12.23 6.22 -6.30
N LYS A 88 12.47 7.18 -5.41
CA LYS A 88 11.49 8.20 -5.07
C LYS A 88 11.28 9.16 -6.24
N SER A 89 10.03 9.41 -6.58
CA SER A 89 9.65 10.28 -7.68
C SER A 89 9.75 11.77 -7.31
N LYS A 90 10.29 12.57 -8.24
CA LYS A 90 10.23 14.04 -8.20
C LYS A 90 8.84 14.59 -8.54
N ARG A 91 7.97 13.81 -9.17
CA ARG A 91 6.59 14.19 -9.53
C ARG A 91 5.65 14.16 -8.32
N THR A 92 6.07 13.54 -7.22
CA THR A 92 5.34 13.50 -5.95
C THR A 92 6.07 14.23 -4.83
N PRO A 93 6.31 15.55 -4.94
CA PRO A 93 6.99 16.30 -3.88
C PRO A 93 6.21 16.32 -2.56
N TRP A 94 4.89 16.08 -2.62
CA TRP A 94 4.01 15.96 -1.47
C TRP A 94 4.08 14.60 -0.76
N TYR A 95 4.67 13.59 -1.39
CA TYR A 95 4.82 12.25 -0.81
C TYR A 95 6.16 12.13 -0.09
N ASN A 96 6.10 11.98 1.23
CA ASN A 96 7.30 11.93 2.07
C ASN A 96 7.79 10.50 2.37
N GLY A 97 7.01 9.48 2.02
CA GLY A 97 7.37 8.09 2.25
C GLY A 97 8.48 7.55 1.32
N LYS A 98 8.78 6.27 1.49
CA LYS A 98 9.76 5.50 0.70
C LYS A 98 9.17 5.06 -0.64
N SER A 99 10.04 4.72 -1.59
CA SER A 99 9.62 3.94 -2.77
C SER A 99 9.22 2.53 -2.34
N LEU A 100 8.51 1.80 -3.21
CA LEU A 100 8.07 0.45 -2.93
C LEU A 100 9.25 -0.49 -2.62
N LEU A 101 10.32 -0.45 -3.40
CA LEU A 101 11.48 -1.32 -3.19
C LEU A 101 12.21 -0.98 -1.87
N ASP A 102 12.50 0.30 -1.62
CA ASP A 102 13.14 0.75 -0.37
C ASP A 102 12.29 0.40 0.86
N PHE A 103 10.96 0.49 0.73
CA PHE A 103 10.06 0.02 1.77
C PHE A 103 10.22 -1.49 2.01
N LEU A 104 10.18 -2.32 0.95
CA LEU A 104 10.27 -3.78 1.05
C LEU A 104 11.61 -4.27 1.61
N GLU A 105 12.71 -3.57 1.33
CA GLU A 105 14.04 -3.91 1.86
C GLU A 105 14.19 -3.59 3.35
N ASN A 106 13.38 -2.66 3.88
CA ASN A 106 13.52 -2.13 5.23
C ASN A 106 12.28 -2.37 6.09
N VAL A 107 11.37 -3.26 5.68
CA VAL A 107 10.19 -3.58 6.48
C VAL A 107 10.65 -4.08 7.84
N PRO A 108 10.25 -3.43 8.95
CA PRO A 108 10.60 -3.88 10.29
C PRO A 108 9.74 -5.11 10.65
N ILE A 109 10.01 -6.25 9.99
CA ILE A 109 9.38 -7.55 10.30
C ILE A 109 9.91 -8.11 11.64
N ASP A 110 11.01 -7.54 12.15
CA ASP A 110 11.66 -7.97 13.39
C ASP A 110 10.85 -7.69 14.67
N LEU A 111 9.76 -6.91 14.61
CA LEU A 111 8.87 -6.69 15.78
C LEU A 111 7.84 -7.82 15.98
N ASP A 112 7.66 -8.70 15.00
CA ASP A 112 6.76 -9.86 15.09
C ASP A 112 7.48 -11.15 15.50
N ARG A 113 8.82 -11.12 15.66
CA ARG A 113 9.56 -12.17 16.36
C ARG A 113 9.44 -11.92 17.86
N ASN A 114 8.36 -12.41 18.47
CA ASN A 114 8.31 -12.57 19.92
C ASN A 114 9.59 -13.30 20.37
N TYR A 115 10.41 -12.63 21.16
CA TYR A 115 11.21 -13.34 22.16
C TYR A 115 10.20 -13.90 23.16
N ASP A 116 10.09 -15.23 23.16
CA ASP A 116 9.47 -16.14 24.14
C ASP A 116 8.18 -15.69 24.86
#